data_AF-A0A2N0AMP1-F1
#
_entry.id   AF-A0A2N0AMP1-F1
#
_cell.length_a   1.000
_cell.length_b   1.000
_cell.length_c   1.000
_cell.angle_alpha   90.00
_cell.angle_beta   90.00
_cell.angle_gamma   90.00
#
_symmetry.space_group_name_H-M   'P 1'
#
loop_
_entity.id
_entity.type
_entity.pdbx_description
1 polymer ?
#
loop_
_entity_poly.entity_id
_entity_poly.type
_entity_poly.pdbx_seq_one_letter_code
_entity_poly.pdbx_strand_id
1 'polypeptide(L)'
;MFFIQSSYFRILFFLILCFSCKSTTERLFDPRDSNDEKVKTLVGFILFDETERTDILIPSSYVYLQSLDGENIEIYEIEELDEPKETFKGVSTKSAFYYFEEEEKTYVSYANSAKNSMFNPNVLNGNKEYLIRELKWVRSCGDKCRVNMNSRLNPYKSYKTLKIKGKPGEIVFLGIFTIKTKVIPSSTSMFSNKSNFTIEFNQILDNSEFYQRKMEPDQEKRIFDLKFGKNQKSAEIKFLQSVAEMQREGFWYIKAKEKLKSLEK
;
A
#
# COMPACT_ATOMS: atom_id res chain seq x y z
N MET A 1 -47.28 -50.16 11.98
CA MET A 1 -47.08 -48.82 12.54
C MET A 1 -45.59 -48.50 12.40
N PHE A 2 -45.19 -47.99 11.23
CA PHE A 2 -43.80 -47.73 10.88
C PHE A 2 -43.55 -46.21 10.97
N PHE A 3 -42.75 -45.79 11.94
CA PHE A 3 -42.20 -44.44 12.03
C PHE A 3 -40.67 -44.55 12.15
N ILE A 4 -40.01 -44.75 11.01
CA ILE A 4 -38.54 -44.62 10.90
C ILE A 4 -38.27 -43.70 9.70
N GLN A 5 -38.74 -42.46 9.76
CA GLN A 5 -38.40 -41.43 8.78
C GLN A 5 -38.50 -40.06 9.43
N SER A 6 -37.48 -39.63 10.19
CA SER A 6 -37.30 -38.18 10.45
C SER A 6 -35.97 -37.76 11.08
N SER A 7 -34.98 -38.64 11.25
CA SER A 7 -33.72 -38.25 11.92
C SER A 7 -32.52 -38.11 10.97
N TYR A 8 -32.52 -38.78 9.81
CA TYR A 8 -31.39 -38.72 8.87
C TYR A 8 -31.40 -37.47 7.97
N PHE A 9 -32.56 -36.83 7.79
CA PHE A 9 -32.68 -35.65 6.93
C PHE A 9 -32.10 -34.36 7.56
N ARG A 10 -31.99 -34.30 8.90
CA ARG A 10 -31.43 -33.13 9.60
C ARG A 10 -29.89 -33.14 9.66
N ILE A 11 -29.26 -34.31 9.62
CA ILE A 11 -27.79 -34.43 9.60
C ILE A 11 -27.24 -34.15 8.20
N LEU A 12 -27.98 -34.49 7.14
CA LEU A 12 -27.55 -34.24 5.76
C LEU A 12 -27.61 -32.75 5.38
N PHE A 13 -28.49 -31.96 6.00
CA PHE A 13 -28.65 -30.53 5.68
C PHE A 13 -27.55 -29.64 6.30
N PHE A 14 -26.88 -30.10 7.37
CA PHE A 14 -25.76 -29.36 7.98
C PHE A 14 -24.41 -29.61 7.30
N LEU A 15 -24.30 -30.61 6.41
CA LEU A 15 -23.05 -30.97 5.73
C LEU A 15 -22.83 -30.23 4.40
N ILE A 16 -23.82 -29.49 3.88
CA ILE A 16 -23.79 -28.95 2.51
C ILE A 16 -23.51 -27.42 2.45
N LEU A 17 -23.32 -26.75 3.59
CA LEU A 17 -23.11 -25.29 3.62
C LEU A 17 -21.73 -24.84 4.12
N CYS A 18 -20.72 -25.72 4.06
CA CYS A 18 -19.32 -25.26 4.06
C CYS A 18 -18.94 -24.79 2.65
N PHE A 19 -19.64 -23.77 2.13
CA PHE A 19 -19.10 -22.97 1.04
C PHE A 19 -17.85 -22.29 1.59
N SER A 20 -16.70 -22.93 1.41
CA SER A 20 -15.41 -22.31 1.64
C SER A 20 -15.30 -21.18 0.62
N CYS A 21 -15.58 -19.96 1.08
CA CYS A 21 -15.29 -18.77 0.29
C CYS A 21 -13.77 -18.77 0.09
N LYS A 22 -13.31 -19.17 -1.10
CA LYS A 22 -11.88 -19.18 -1.44
C LYS A 22 -11.41 -17.73 -1.36
N SER A 23 -10.55 -17.42 -0.41
CA SER A 23 -9.92 -16.11 -0.35
C SER A 23 -8.96 -15.96 -1.53
N THR A 24 -8.87 -14.75 -2.06
CA THR A 24 -7.83 -14.40 -3.04
C THR A 24 -6.63 -13.86 -2.29
N THR A 25 -5.45 -14.41 -2.55
CA THR A 25 -4.17 -13.91 -2.06
C THR A 25 -3.45 -13.19 -3.21
N GLU A 26 -2.74 -12.11 -2.91
CA GLU A 26 -1.96 -11.38 -3.90
C GLU A 26 -0.49 -11.81 -3.81
N ARG A 27 0.14 -12.03 -4.97
CA ARG A 27 1.57 -12.25 -5.14
C ARG A 27 2.13 -11.29 -6.16
N LEU A 28 3.45 -11.19 -6.17
CA LEU A 28 4.16 -10.30 -7.08
C LEU A 28 4.82 -11.17 -8.14
N PHE A 29 4.96 -10.64 -9.34
CA PHE A 29 5.72 -11.36 -10.35
C PHE A 29 7.20 -11.41 -9.95
N ASP A 30 7.72 -12.62 -9.80
CA ASP A 30 9.15 -12.85 -9.80
C ASP A 30 9.74 -12.56 -11.18
N PRO A 31 11.04 -12.21 -11.25
CA PRO A 31 11.75 -12.19 -12.51
C PRO A 31 11.69 -13.56 -13.18
N ARG A 32 11.50 -13.58 -14.51
CA ARG A 32 11.35 -14.84 -15.26
C ARG A 32 12.65 -15.63 -15.40
N ASP A 33 13.77 -14.92 -15.44
CA ASP A 33 15.10 -15.48 -15.63
C ASP A 33 16.18 -14.53 -15.09
N SER A 34 17.44 -14.96 -15.15
CA SER A 34 18.60 -14.19 -14.69
C SER A 34 18.85 -12.88 -15.46
N ASN A 35 18.27 -12.69 -16.64
CA ASN A 35 18.32 -11.40 -17.34
C ASN A 35 17.27 -10.45 -16.79
N ASP A 36 16.06 -10.96 -16.52
CA ASP A 36 15.00 -10.18 -15.87
C ASP A 36 15.41 -9.76 -14.45
N GLU A 37 16.12 -10.61 -13.70
CA GLU A 37 16.69 -10.27 -12.39
C GLU A 37 17.61 -9.03 -12.43
N LYS A 38 18.37 -8.85 -13.52
CA LYS A 38 19.30 -7.72 -13.70
C LYS A 38 18.60 -6.42 -14.09
N VAL A 39 17.28 -6.46 -14.28
CA VAL A 39 16.47 -5.30 -14.65
C VAL A 39 15.43 -5.00 -13.59
N LYS A 40 14.84 -6.03 -12.97
CA LYS A 40 13.75 -5.89 -12.01
C LYS A 40 14.24 -5.49 -10.64
N THR A 41 13.41 -4.72 -9.94
CA THR A 41 13.59 -4.34 -8.54
C THR A 41 12.23 -4.38 -7.87
N LEU A 42 12.20 -4.68 -6.58
CA LEU A 42 11.00 -4.57 -5.77
C LEU A 42 11.14 -3.35 -4.86
N VAL A 43 10.25 -2.37 -5.04
CA VAL A 43 10.25 -1.14 -4.28
C VAL A 43 9.03 -1.11 -3.36
N GLY A 44 9.19 -0.71 -2.11
CA GLY A 44 8.10 -0.49 -1.17
C GLY A 44 8.22 0.84 -0.43
N PHE A 45 7.09 1.38 -0.01
CA PHE A 45 6.99 2.58 0.81
C PHE A 45 5.62 2.63 1.49
N ILE A 46 5.52 3.34 2.60
CA ILE A 46 4.23 3.57 3.26
C ILE A 46 3.78 4.99 2.97
N LEU A 47 2.51 5.17 2.64
CA LEU A 47 1.89 6.49 2.48
C LEU A 47 0.67 6.59 3.40
N PHE A 48 0.64 7.60 4.27
CA PHE A 48 -0.52 7.86 5.13
C PHE A 48 -1.24 9.15 4.74
N ASP A 49 -2.57 9.13 4.78
CA ASP A 49 -3.35 10.34 4.96
C ASP A 49 -3.40 10.68 6.46
N GLU A 50 -2.76 11.79 6.82
CA GLU A 50 -2.61 12.32 8.18
C GLU A 50 -3.46 13.57 8.38
N THR A 51 -4.55 13.72 7.63
CA THR A 51 -5.45 14.86 7.79
C THR A 51 -6.24 14.72 9.09
N GLU A 52 -6.24 15.78 9.90
CA GLU A 52 -7.01 15.84 11.14
C GLU A 52 -8.50 15.56 10.90
N ARG A 53 -9.06 14.69 11.74
CA ARG A 53 -10.48 14.34 11.71
C ARG A 53 -11.26 15.23 12.67
N THR A 54 -12.02 16.17 12.13
CA THR A 54 -12.89 17.07 12.90
C THR A 54 -14.21 16.41 13.32
N ASP A 55 -14.50 15.23 12.80
CA ASP A 55 -15.75 14.50 12.99
C ASP A 55 -15.74 13.54 14.20
N ILE A 56 -14.58 13.34 14.83
CA ILE A 56 -14.46 12.55 16.06
C ILE A 56 -14.55 13.52 17.25
N LEU A 57 -15.68 13.48 17.96
CA LEU A 57 -15.98 14.34 19.12
C LEU A 57 -15.06 14.12 20.33
N ILE A 58 -14.30 13.02 20.35
CA ILE A 58 -13.32 12.72 21.38
C ILE A 58 -11.93 12.89 20.77
N PRO A 59 -11.11 13.84 21.25
CA PRO A 59 -9.69 13.85 20.92
C PRO A 59 -9.10 12.53 21.40
N SER A 60 -8.84 11.60 20.49
CA SER A 60 -8.06 10.43 20.86
C SER A 60 -6.65 10.94 21.16
N SER A 61 -6.02 10.41 22.21
CA SER A 61 -4.60 10.70 22.47
C SER A 61 -3.66 10.08 21.42
N TYR A 62 -4.24 9.45 20.38
CA TYR A 62 -3.57 8.72 19.32
C TYR A 62 -3.69 9.46 17.99
N VAL A 63 -2.63 9.47 17.19
CA VAL A 63 -2.71 9.97 15.82
C VAL A 63 -3.56 9.03 14.97
N TYR A 64 -4.49 9.57 14.19
CA TYR A 64 -5.20 8.82 13.17
C TYR A 64 -4.37 8.81 11.88
N LEU A 65 -3.99 7.61 11.43
CA LEU A 65 -3.29 7.42 10.16
C LEU A 65 -4.13 6.52 9.26
N GLN A 66 -4.56 7.01 8.12
CA GLN A 66 -5.18 6.16 7.11
C GLN A 66 -4.10 5.75 6.09
N SER A 67 -3.76 4.47 6.02
CA SER A 67 -2.84 3.97 4.99
C SER A 67 -3.47 4.11 3.61
N LEU A 68 -2.71 4.66 2.67
CA LEU A 68 -3.01 4.60 1.25
C LEU A 68 -2.26 3.41 0.65
N ASP A 69 -3.03 2.42 0.20
CA ASP A 69 -2.51 1.19 -0.38
C ASP A 69 -2.34 1.29 -1.91
N GLY A 70 -1.89 0.20 -2.53
CA GLY A 70 -1.59 0.19 -3.96
C GLY A 70 -2.80 0.45 -4.85
N GLU A 71 -4.01 0.17 -4.36
CA GLU A 71 -5.24 0.57 -5.05
C GLU A 71 -5.37 2.10 -5.08
N ASN A 72 -4.98 2.78 -4.01
CA ASN A 72 -5.11 4.23 -3.88
C ASN A 72 -4.08 5.04 -4.66
N ILE A 73 -2.96 4.44 -5.08
CA ILE A 73 -1.80 5.15 -5.62
C ILE A 73 -1.57 4.82 -7.09
N GLU A 74 -1.29 5.82 -7.92
CA GLU A 74 -0.88 5.62 -9.32
C GLU A 74 0.55 6.12 -9.55
N ILE A 75 1.44 5.18 -9.85
CA ILE A 75 2.87 5.41 -10.12
C ILE A 75 3.08 5.54 -11.62
N TYR A 76 3.91 6.48 -12.03
CA TYR A 76 4.27 6.70 -13.43
C TYR A 76 5.77 6.52 -13.63
N GLU A 77 6.17 5.81 -14.69
CA GLU A 77 7.53 5.84 -15.21
C GLU A 77 7.81 7.22 -15.80
N ILE A 78 8.96 7.79 -15.45
CA ILE A 78 9.40 9.09 -15.95
C ILE A 78 10.11 8.88 -17.29
N GLU A 79 9.55 9.46 -18.35
CA GLU A 79 10.20 9.57 -19.66
C GLU A 79 10.91 10.91 -19.81
N GLU A 80 10.29 11.98 -19.30
CA GLU A 80 10.82 13.34 -19.33
C GLU A 80 10.37 14.10 -18.07
N LEU A 81 11.30 14.78 -17.40
CA LEU A 81 11.02 15.66 -16.26
C LEU A 81 12.00 16.84 -16.28
N ASP A 82 11.51 18.03 -16.63
CA ASP A 82 12.29 19.26 -16.73
C ASP A 82 11.56 20.39 -15.97
N GLU A 83 11.99 20.67 -14.73
CA GLU A 83 11.38 21.67 -13.84
C GLU A 83 11.46 23.09 -14.41
N PRO A 84 12.62 23.58 -14.92
CA PRO A 84 12.68 24.88 -15.59
C PRO A 84 11.74 25.04 -16.78
N LYS A 85 11.48 23.97 -17.54
CA LYS A 85 10.57 24.00 -18.70
C LYS A 85 9.14 23.58 -18.37
N GLU A 86 8.84 23.31 -17.10
CA GLU A 86 7.58 22.76 -16.61
C GLU A 86 7.05 21.55 -17.43
N THR A 87 7.96 20.77 -18.03
CA THR A 87 7.60 19.63 -18.88
C THR A 87 7.68 18.28 -18.14
N PHE A 88 6.58 17.51 -18.18
CA PHE A 88 6.52 16.13 -17.70
C PHE A 88 5.91 15.21 -18.76
N LYS A 89 6.58 14.10 -19.05
CA LYS A 89 6.04 12.95 -19.79
C LYS A 89 6.31 11.67 -19.03
N GLY A 90 5.32 10.79 -19.00
CA GLY A 90 5.43 9.51 -18.33
C GLY A 90 4.19 8.66 -18.53
N VAL A 91 4.34 7.37 -18.24
CA VAL A 91 3.31 6.36 -18.45
C VAL A 91 2.98 5.67 -17.13
N SER A 92 1.70 5.43 -16.89
CA SER A 92 1.22 4.72 -15.71
C SER A 92 1.77 3.29 -15.66
N THR A 93 2.24 2.86 -14.48
CA THR A 93 2.74 1.49 -14.28
C THR A 93 1.62 0.49 -13.98
N LYS A 94 0.39 0.95 -13.72
CA LYS A 94 -0.76 0.08 -13.45
C LYS A 94 -1.12 -0.70 -14.71
N SER A 95 -0.74 -1.98 -14.73
CA SER A 95 -1.18 -2.93 -15.74
C SER A 95 -2.45 -3.64 -15.26
N ALA A 96 -3.40 -3.86 -16.17
CA ALA A 96 -4.62 -4.64 -15.88
C ALA A 96 -4.38 -6.16 -15.82
N PHE A 97 -3.14 -6.63 -15.96
CA PHE A 97 -2.82 -8.05 -16.01
C PHE A 97 -2.77 -8.66 -14.59
N TYR A 98 -3.73 -9.54 -14.33
CA TYR A 98 -3.76 -10.41 -13.16
C TYR A 98 -3.78 -11.85 -13.65
N TYR A 99 -2.78 -12.64 -13.23
CA TYR A 99 -2.80 -14.09 -13.45
C TYR A 99 -3.37 -14.76 -12.21
N PHE A 100 -4.37 -15.62 -12.38
CA PHE A 100 -4.99 -16.35 -11.27
C PHE A 100 -4.62 -17.83 -11.34
N GLU A 101 -4.05 -18.34 -10.27
CA GLU A 101 -3.79 -19.76 -10.07
C GLU A 101 -4.63 -20.31 -8.93
N GLU A 102 -5.13 -21.52 -9.08
CA GLU A 102 -5.87 -22.20 -8.03
C GLU A 102 -4.89 -23.00 -7.15
N GLU A 103 -4.78 -22.59 -5.89
CA GLU A 103 -4.17 -23.41 -4.84
C GLU A 103 -5.28 -24.10 -4.03
N GLU A 104 -4.96 -25.20 -3.34
CA GLU A 104 -5.92 -26.10 -2.66
C GLU A 104 -7.06 -25.41 -1.87
N LYS A 105 -6.82 -24.20 -1.33
CA LYS A 105 -7.79 -23.45 -0.52
C LYS A 105 -7.98 -21.98 -0.94
N THR A 106 -7.24 -21.49 -1.94
CA THR A 106 -7.19 -20.05 -2.27
C THR A 106 -6.97 -19.81 -3.76
N TYR A 107 -7.48 -18.69 -4.26
CA TYR A 107 -7.02 -18.16 -5.55
C TYR A 107 -5.77 -17.30 -5.30
N VAL A 108 -4.75 -17.46 -6.12
CA VAL A 108 -3.55 -16.62 -6.07
C VAL A 108 -3.56 -15.71 -7.27
N SER A 109 -3.54 -14.40 -7.03
CA SER A 109 -3.44 -13.40 -8.07
C SER A 109 -2.03 -12.84 -8.13
N TYR A 110 -1.40 -12.87 -9.30
CA TYR A 110 -0.07 -12.31 -9.52
C TYR A 110 -0.18 -10.96 -10.20
N ALA A 111 0.55 -9.97 -9.68
CA ALA A 111 0.58 -8.60 -10.20
C ALA A 111 1.99 -7.99 -10.08
N ASN A 112 2.23 -6.87 -10.78
CA ASN A 112 3.45 -6.08 -10.54
C ASN A 112 3.31 -5.18 -9.29
N SER A 113 2.11 -5.03 -8.75
CA SER A 113 1.86 -4.20 -7.57
C SER A 113 0.75 -4.84 -6.72
N ALA A 114 0.96 -4.96 -5.41
CA ALA A 114 -0.09 -5.44 -4.52
C ALA A 114 -1.10 -4.32 -4.24
N LYS A 115 -2.40 -4.61 -4.38
CA LYS A 115 -3.46 -3.60 -4.18
C LYS A 115 -3.67 -3.33 -2.71
N ASN A 116 -3.71 -4.39 -1.90
CA ASN A 116 -4.21 -4.33 -0.52
C ASN A 116 -3.09 -4.25 0.54
N SER A 117 -1.89 -3.82 0.15
CA SER A 117 -0.74 -3.71 1.06
C SER A 117 -0.39 -2.26 1.36
N MET A 118 -0.34 -1.91 2.66
CA MET A 118 0.07 -0.57 3.11
C MET A 118 1.53 -0.23 2.77
N PHE A 119 2.37 -1.24 2.51
CA PHE A 119 3.77 -1.07 2.16
C PHE A 119 3.98 -0.83 0.66
N ASN A 120 2.90 -0.80 -0.13
CA ASN A 120 2.91 -0.51 -1.56
C ASN A 120 4.07 -1.22 -2.31
N PRO A 121 4.17 -2.57 -2.24
CA PRO A 121 5.21 -3.28 -2.98
C PRO A 121 4.94 -3.20 -4.48
N ASN A 122 5.93 -2.75 -5.23
CA ASN A 122 5.89 -2.56 -6.68
C ASN A 122 7.14 -3.17 -7.35
N VAL A 123 6.92 -4.12 -8.24
CA VAL A 123 7.93 -4.69 -9.14
C VAL A 123 8.10 -3.76 -10.33
N LEU A 124 9.27 -3.11 -10.39
CA LEU A 124 9.59 -2.06 -11.36
C LEU A 124 10.87 -2.41 -12.13
N ASN A 125 11.17 -1.66 -13.18
CA ASN A 125 12.50 -1.65 -13.79
C ASN A 125 13.43 -0.76 -12.96
N GLY A 126 14.49 -1.34 -12.38
CA GLY A 126 15.45 -0.67 -11.49
C GLY A 126 16.41 0.29 -12.19
N ASN A 127 16.44 0.29 -13.53
CA ASN A 127 17.20 1.25 -14.32
C ASN A 127 16.39 2.52 -14.67
N LYS A 128 15.11 2.56 -14.24
CA LYS A 128 14.19 3.66 -14.51
C LYS A 128 13.84 4.39 -13.21
N GLU A 129 13.28 5.58 -13.35
CA GLU A 129 12.82 6.40 -12.25
C GLU A 129 11.32 6.65 -12.38
N TYR A 130 10.65 6.77 -11.24
CA TYR A 130 9.20 6.86 -11.15
C TYR A 130 8.81 7.91 -10.12
N LEU A 131 7.53 8.30 -10.16
CA LEU A 131 6.92 9.19 -9.20
C LEU A 131 5.44 8.83 -9.00
N ILE A 132 4.81 9.38 -7.98
CA ILE A 132 3.35 9.29 -7.82
C ILE A 132 2.70 10.42 -8.61
N ARG A 133 1.73 10.12 -9.49
CA ARG A 133 0.95 11.17 -10.18
C ARG A 133 -0.45 11.32 -9.62
N GLU A 134 -1.10 10.23 -9.26
CA GLU A 134 -2.50 10.27 -8.84
C GLU A 134 -2.70 9.55 -7.51
N LEU A 135 -3.57 10.11 -6.69
CA LEU A 135 -4.03 9.54 -5.43
C LEU A 135 -5.55 9.53 -5.44
N LYS A 136 -6.16 8.36 -5.22
CA LYS A 136 -7.61 8.13 -5.19
C LYS A 136 -7.96 7.31 -3.95
N TRP A 137 -8.61 7.91 -2.97
CA TRP A 137 -8.93 7.22 -1.72
C TRP A 137 -10.28 7.67 -1.16
N VAL A 138 -10.77 6.96 -0.14
CA VAL A 138 -12.04 7.28 0.52
C VAL A 138 -11.76 7.69 1.94
N ARG A 139 -12.18 8.90 2.33
CA ARG A 139 -12.07 9.38 3.71
C ARG A 139 -13.42 9.30 4.41
N SER A 140 -13.42 8.90 5.68
CA SER A 140 -14.62 8.99 6.53
C SER A 140 -14.76 10.41 7.11
N CYS A 141 -15.98 10.95 7.11
CA CYS A 141 -16.33 12.32 7.53
C CYS A 141 -17.40 12.35 8.64
N GLY A 142 -17.53 11.24 9.38
CA GLY A 142 -18.47 11.07 10.47
C GLY A 142 -19.30 9.80 10.30
N ASP A 143 -20.35 9.68 11.11
CA ASP A 143 -21.24 8.52 11.09
C ASP A 143 -21.85 8.32 9.69
N LYS A 144 -21.49 7.19 9.08
CA LYS A 144 -21.93 6.77 7.73
C LYS A 144 -21.56 7.74 6.60
N CYS A 145 -20.69 8.71 6.86
CA CYS A 145 -20.22 9.69 5.89
C CYS A 145 -18.89 9.22 5.27
N ARG A 146 -18.85 9.14 3.93
CA ARG A 146 -17.64 8.83 3.14
C ARG A 146 -17.49 9.82 2.00
N VAL A 147 -16.30 10.40 1.87
CA VAL A 147 -15.93 11.29 0.74
C VAL A 147 -14.90 10.61 -0.12
N ASN A 148 -15.18 10.54 -1.42
CA ASN A 148 -14.18 10.14 -2.41
C ASN A 148 -13.23 11.30 -2.65
N MET A 149 -11.96 11.06 -2.34
CA MET A 149 -10.86 11.99 -2.53
C MET A 149 -10.11 11.59 -3.80
N ASN A 150 -9.80 12.56 -4.63
CA ASN A 150 -8.96 12.37 -5.81
C ASN A 150 -8.04 13.59 -5.95
N SER A 151 -6.75 13.36 -6.17
CA SER A 151 -5.79 14.42 -6.40
C SER A 151 -4.72 13.99 -7.38
N ARG A 152 -4.33 14.93 -8.24
CA ARG A 152 -3.21 14.80 -9.15
C ARG A 152 -2.04 15.62 -8.61
N LEU A 153 -0.99 14.94 -8.17
CA LEU A 153 0.17 15.59 -7.58
C LEU A 153 0.95 16.40 -8.63
N ASN A 154 1.59 17.48 -8.21
CA ASN A 154 2.57 18.14 -9.06
C ASN A 154 3.78 17.20 -9.26
N PRO A 155 4.23 16.93 -10.50
CA PRO A 155 5.26 15.93 -10.76
C PRO A 155 6.61 16.27 -10.10
N TYR A 156 7.03 17.54 -10.10
CA TYR A 156 8.29 17.97 -9.48
C TYR A 156 8.27 17.81 -7.97
N LYS A 157 7.19 18.27 -7.31
CA LYS A 157 7.03 18.09 -5.88
C LYS A 157 6.96 16.61 -5.50
N SER A 158 6.23 15.81 -6.27
CA SER A 158 6.12 14.35 -6.05
C SER A 158 7.48 13.67 -6.15
N TYR A 159 8.22 13.93 -7.23
CA TYR A 159 9.55 13.35 -7.44
C TYR A 159 10.57 13.82 -6.40
N LYS A 160 10.53 15.10 -5.99
CA LYS A 160 11.41 15.65 -4.96
C LYS A 160 11.13 15.05 -3.58
N THR A 161 9.86 14.83 -3.23
CA THR A 161 9.48 14.23 -1.95
C THR A 161 9.75 12.72 -1.94
N LEU A 162 9.32 12.01 -2.99
CA LEU A 162 9.48 10.57 -3.14
C LEU A 162 10.02 10.25 -4.53
N LYS A 163 11.34 10.20 -4.62
CA LYS A 163 12.04 9.68 -5.80
C LYS A 163 11.96 8.16 -5.80
N ILE A 164 11.05 7.60 -6.58
CA ILE A 164 10.90 6.14 -6.70
C ILE A 164 11.98 5.64 -7.66
N LYS A 165 13.05 5.10 -7.10
CA LYS A 165 14.13 4.45 -7.83
C LYS A 165 14.57 3.23 -7.05
N GLY A 166 14.54 2.07 -7.69
CA GLY A 166 15.06 0.85 -7.08
C GLY A 166 16.50 0.58 -7.49
N LYS A 167 16.94 -0.64 -7.21
CA LYS A 167 18.23 -1.16 -7.60
C LYS A 167 18.01 -2.55 -8.20
N PRO A 168 18.48 -2.82 -9.43
CA PRO A 168 18.23 -4.10 -10.05
C PRO A 168 18.69 -5.28 -9.18
N GLY A 169 17.86 -6.32 -9.11
CA GLY A 169 18.08 -7.52 -8.29
C GLY A 169 17.84 -7.34 -6.79
N GLU A 170 17.41 -6.15 -6.33
CA GLU A 170 17.25 -5.84 -4.91
C GLU A 170 15.84 -5.38 -4.53
N ILE A 171 15.54 -5.56 -3.24
CA ILE A 171 14.36 -5.01 -2.57
C ILE A 171 14.76 -3.70 -1.89
N VAL A 172 14.07 -2.61 -2.22
CA VAL A 172 14.35 -1.26 -1.70
C VAL A 172 13.13 -0.73 -0.96
N PHE A 173 13.30 -0.40 0.32
CA PHE A 173 12.29 0.34 1.08
C PHE A 173 12.63 1.84 1.06
N LEU A 174 11.71 2.66 0.55
CA LEU A 174 11.95 4.10 0.39
C LEU A 174 11.56 4.91 1.63
N GLY A 175 10.94 4.28 2.63
CA GLY A 175 10.57 4.93 3.88
C GLY A 175 9.06 5.16 4.04
N ILE A 176 8.73 6.07 4.96
CA ILE A 176 7.37 6.43 5.33
C ILE A 176 7.10 7.85 4.87
N PHE A 177 5.92 8.06 4.30
CA PHE A 177 5.50 9.34 3.77
C PHE A 177 4.09 9.66 4.26
N THR A 178 3.76 10.95 4.28
CA THR A 178 2.42 11.41 4.64
C THR A 178 1.90 12.41 3.63
N ILE A 179 0.58 12.40 3.43
CA ILE A 179 -0.15 13.48 2.81
C ILE A 179 -1.00 14.19 3.86
N LYS A 180 -1.13 15.51 3.73
CA LYS A 180 -2.10 16.32 4.44
C LYS A 180 -2.92 17.12 3.46
N THR A 181 -4.25 17.02 3.55
CA THR A 181 -5.12 17.86 2.70
C THR A 181 -5.37 19.20 3.36
N LYS A 182 -5.05 20.28 2.65
CA LYS A 182 -5.39 21.65 3.06
C LYS A 182 -6.57 22.13 2.25
N VAL A 183 -7.67 22.49 2.92
CA VAL A 183 -8.84 23.08 2.28
C VAL A 183 -8.45 24.45 1.72
N ILE A 184 -8.81 24.72 0.47
CA ILE A 184 -8.64 26.04 -0.14
C ILE A 184 -9.83 26.90 0.29
N PRO A 185 -9.64 27.91 1.17
CA PRO A 185 -10.71 28.82 1.56
C PRO A 185 -11.21 29.53 0.29
N SER A 186 -12.53 29.71 0.14
CA SER A 186 -13.24 30.31 -1.03
C SER A 186 -13.56 29.43 -2.24
N SER A 187 -13.22 28.14 -2.21
CA SER A 187 -13.47 27.22 -3.35
C SER A 187 -14.79 26.44 -3.33
N THR A 188 -15.65 26.67 -2.33
CA THR A 188 -16.99 26.07 -2.28
C THR A 188 -17.85 26.65 -3.39
N SER A 189 -18.02 25.88 -4.47
CA SER A 189 -18.98 26.25 -5.52
C SER A 189 -20.38 26.30 -4.92
N MET A 190 -21.19 27.30 -5.30
CA MET A 190 -22.59 27.41 -4.85
C MET A 190 -23.45 26.18 -5.25
N PHE A 191 -22.95 25.32 -6.13
CA PHE A 191 -23.66 24.17 -6.69
C PHE A 191 -23.05 22.82 -6.24
N SER A 192 -22.00 22.84 -5.40
CA SER A 192 -21.38 21.62 -4.87
C SER A 192 -20.76 21.86 -3.50
N ASN A 193 -21.20 21.10 -2.48
CA ASN A 193 -20.58 21.07 -1.15
C ASN A 193 -19.16 20.45 -1.14
N LYS A 194 -18.49 20.36 -2.29
CA LYS A 194 -17.11 19.87 -2.41
C LYS A 194 -16.18 21.08 -2.33
N SER A 195 -15.49 21.22 -1.21
CA SER A 195 -14.37 22.15 -1.09
C SER A 195 -13.19 21.62 -1.89
N ASN A 196 -12.53 22.50 -2.66
CA ASN A 196 -11.27 22.13 -3.29
C ASN A 196 -10.19 22.06 -2.19
N PHE A 197 -9.22 21.16 -2.38
CA PHE A 197 -8.11 20.97 -1.47
C PHE A 197 -6.80 20.86 -2.23
N THR A 198 -5.71 21.21 -1.55
CA THR A 198 -4.34 20.90 -1.98
C THR A 198 -3.77 19.79 -1.12
N ILE A 199 -2.79 19.06 -1.64
CA ILE A 199 -2.03 18.07 -0.89
C ILE A 199 -0.66 18.62 -0.53
N GLU A 200 -0.31 18.52 0.75
CA GLU A 200 1.08 18.59 1.21
C GLU A 200 1.62 17.18 1.32
N PHE A 201 2.67 16.87 0.56
CA PHE A 201 3.28 15.55 0.50
C PHE A 201 4.67 15.61 1.14
N ASN A 202 4.85 14.86 2.23
CA ASN A 202 6.02 14.94 3.10
C ASN A 202 6.67 13.57 3.30
N GLN A 203 8.00 13.57 3.39
CA GLN A 203 8.77 12.42 3.84
C GLN A 203 8.91 12.46 5.37
N ILE A 204 8.79 11.31 6.02
CA ILE A 204 9.14 11.15 7.43
C ILE A 204 10.62 10.81 7.52
N LEU A 205 11.41 11.72 8.10
CA LEU A 205 12.84 11.54 8.36
C LEU A 205 13.07 10.86 9.71
N ASP A 206 14.22 10.21 9.89
CA ASP A 206 14.58 9.46 11.11
C ASP A 206 14.44 10.26 12.42
N ASN A 207 14.69 11.57 12.38
CA ASN A 207 14.59 12.47 13.52
C ASN A 207 13.20 13.13 13.67
N SER A 208 12.20 12.68 12.91
CA SER A 208 10.85 13.26 12.93
C SER A 208 10.11 12.94 14.23
N GLU A 209 9.36 13.91 14.72
CA GLU A 209 8.41 13.73 15.82
C GLU A 209 7.34 12.66 15.53
N PHE A 210 7.14 12.29 14.26
CA PHE A 210 6.24 11.22 13.84
C PHE A 210 6.44 9.94 14.67
N TYR A 211 7.69 9.56 14.93
CA TYR A 211 8.02 8.33 15.68
C TYR A 211 7.69 8.41 17.18
N GLN A 212 7.57 9.61 17.72
CA GLN A 212 7.23 9.86 19.13
C GLN A 212 5.72 9.93 19.37
N ARG A 213 4.92 10.05 18.31
CA ARG A 213 3.47 10.12 18.42
C ARG A 213 2.89 8.80 18.90
N LYS A 214 1.89 8.89 19.77
CA LYS A 214 1.10 7.75 20.20
C LYS A 214 0.26 7.27 19.02
N MET A 215 0.39 5.99 18.68
CA MET A 215 -0.42 5.32 17.65
C MET A 215 -1.26 4.25 18.32
N GLU A 216 -2.39 3.89 17.71
CA GLU A 216 -3.14 2.72 18.17
C GLU A 216 -2.22 1.48 18.15
N PRO A 217 -2.15 0.67 19.21
CA PRO A 217 -1.19 -0.43 19.31
C PRO A 217 -1.21 -1.41 18.13
N ASP A 218 -2.40 -1.70 17.58
CA ASP A 218 -2.53 -2.64 16.46
C ASP A 218 -2.15 -1.99 15.12
N GLN A 219 -2.33 -0.69 14.97
CA GLN A 219 -1.74 0.05 13.86
C GLN A 219 -0.20 0.08 13.98
N GLU A 220 0.31 0.35 15.18
CA GLU A 220 1.75 0.41 15.43
C GLU A 220 2.45 -0.91 15.09
N LYS A 221 1.89 -2.06 15.52
CA LYS A 221 2.41 -3.40 15.21
C LYS A 221 2.40 -3.73 13.72
N ARG A 222 1.46 -3.16 12.95
CA ARG A 222 1.38 -3.34 11.49
C ARG A 222 2.45 -2.54 10.76
N ILE A 223 2.85 -1.39 11.31
CA ILE A 223 3.83 -0.49 10.69
C ILE A 223 5.26 -0.87 11.10
N PHE A 224 5.48 -1.20 12.38
CA PHE A 224 6.81 -1.34 12.95
C PHE A 224 7.05 -2.72 13.57
N ASP A 225 8.28 -3.21 13.45
CA ASP A 225 8.75 -4.31 14.27
C ASP A 225 9.11 -3.78 15.67
N LEU A 226 8.21 -4.01 16.63
CA LEU A 226 8.34 -3.47 17.99
C LEU A 226 9.60 -3.95 18.72
N LYS A 227 10.22 -5.07 18.31
CA LYS A 227 11.51 -5.50 18.86
C LYS A 227 12.63 -4.48 18.58
N PHE A 228 12.52 -3.76 17.48
CA PHE A 228 13.49 -2.77 17.02
C PHE A 228 13.01 -1.32 17.25
N GLY A 229 11.90 -1.11 17.95
CA GLY A 229 11.34 0.20 18.26
C GLY A 229 10.56 0.86 17.11
N LYS A 230 10.23 2.14 17.25
CA LYS A 230 9.50 2.93 16.23
C LYS A 230 10.49 3.78 15.43
N ASN A 231 10.95 3.29 14.28
CA ASN A 231 11.90 3.99 13.42
C ASN A 231 11.83 3.47 11.97
N GLN A 232 12.62 4.06 11.06
CA GLN A 232 12.63 3.64 9.66
C GLN A 232 13.13 2.20 9.47
N LYS A 233 14.15 1.77 10.24
CA LYS A 233 14.68 0.39 10.18
C LYS A 233 13.62 -0.64 10.56
N SER A 234 12.84 -0.40 11.62
CA SER A 234 11.79 -1.33 12.05
C SER A 234 10.61 -1.39 11.08
N ALA A 235 10.31 -0.29 10.38
CA ALA A 235 9.36 -0.29 9.27
C ALA A 235 9.86 -1.05 8.05
N GLU A 236 11.16 -0.94 7.72
CA GLU A 236 11.77 -1.73 6.66
C GLU A 236 11.73 -3.24 6.99
N ILE A 237 12.00 -3.61 8.24
CA ILE A 237 11.89 -5.00 8.70
C ILE A 237 10.45 -5.51 8.50
N LYS A 238 9.43 -4.73 8.90
CA LYS A 238 8.03 -5.12 8.68
C LYS A 238 7.66 -5.23 7.21
N PHE A 239 8.15 -4.32 6.37
CA PHE A 239 7.98 -4.42 4.94
C PHE A 239 8.54 -5.74 4.40
N LEU A 240 9.77 -6.09 4.73
CA LEU A 240 10.40 -7.32 4.25
C LEU A 240 9.71 -8.58 4.79
N GLN A 241 9.25 -8.56 6.05
CA GLN A 241 8.42 -9.63 6.61
C GLN A 241 7.13 -9.79 5.79
N SER A 242 6.45 -8.69 5.45
CA SER A 242 5.23 -8.72 4.63
C SER A 242 5.47 -9.26 3.22
N VAL A 243 6.62 -8.94 2.59
CA VAL A 243 6.99 -9.49 1.28
C VAL A 243 7.21 -10.99 1.37
N ALA A 244 7.93 -11.47 2.39
CA ALA A 244 8.19 -12.88 2.58
C ALA A 244 6.89 -13.67 2.84
N GLU A 245 5.96 -13.12 3.62
CA GLU A 245 4.64 -13.70 3.87
C GLU A 245 3.78 -13.74 2.59
N MET A 246 3.86 -12.70 1.76
CA MET A 246 3.13 -12.59 0.50
C MET A 246 3.59 -13.63 -0.54
N GLN A 247 4.90 -13.75 -0.80
CA GLN A 247 5.42 -14.60 -1.88
C GLN A 247 5.44 -16.09 -1.55
N ARG A 248 5.60 -16.46 -0.26
CA ARG A 248 5.88 -17.81 0.26
C ARG A 248 7.19 -18.47 -0.23
N GLU A 249 7.52 -18.34 -1.50
CA GLU A 249 8.74 -18.85 -2.16
C GLU A 249 9.16 -17.93 -3.32
N GLY A 250 10.20 -18.31 -4.08
CA GLY A 250 10.62 -17.56 -5.26
C GLY A 250 11.68 -16.48 -5.01
N PHE A 251 11.97 -15.68 -6.03
CA PHE A 251 13.11 -14.74 -6.03
C PHE A 251 12.93 -13.65 -4.97
N TRP A 252 11.77 -12.96 -4.97
CA TRP A 252 11.51 -11.90 -4.00
C TRP A 252 11.43 -12.42 -2.56
N TYR A 253 10.94 -13.65 -2.36
CA TYR A 253 10.97 -14.30 -1.05
C TYR A 253 12.41 -14.48 -0.54
N ILE A 254 13.28 -15.05 -1.38
CA ILE A 254 14.69 -15.28 -1.03
C ILE A 254 15.37 -13.95 -0.70
N LYS A 255 15.21 -12.93 -1.56
CA LYS A 255 15.78 -11.60 -1.34
C LYS A 255 15.27 -10.93 -0.07
N ALA A 256 13.99 -11.09 0.27
CA ALA A 256 13.44 -10.56 1.51
C ALA A 256 14.07 -11.24 2.73
N LYS A 257 14.19 -12.58 2.73
CA LYS A 257 14.82 -13.33 3.82
C LYS A 257 16.31 -13.02 3.97
N GLU A 258 17.05 -12.87 2.86
CA GLU A 258 18.46 -12.48 2.88
C GLU A 258 18.64 -11.10 3.52
N LYS A 259 17.84 -10.11 3.10
CA LYS A 259 17.91 -8.75 3.63
C LYS A 259 17.43 -8.65 5.08
N LEU A 260 16.42 -9.42 5.48
CA LEU A 260 16.00 -9.50 6.89
C LEU A 260 17.15 -9.97 7.79
N LYS A 261 17.85 -11.04 7.40
CA LYS A 261 18.99 -11.57 8.16
C LYS A 261 20.13 -10.57 8.32
N SER A 262 20.31 -9.62 7.41
CA SER A 262 21.34 -8.58 7.55
C SER A 262 20.90 -7.44 8.46
N LEU A 263 19.60 -7.12 8.51
CA LEU A 263 19.04 -6.06 9.34
C LEU A 263 18.77 -6.49 10.79
N GLU A 264 18.52 -7.78 11.03
CA GLU A 264 18.27 -8.33 12.37
C GLU A 264 19.54 -8.69 13.16
N LYS A 265 20.71 -8.56 12.53
CA LYS A 265 22.01 -8.57 13.22
C LYS A 265 22.27 -7.24 13.92
#